data_AF-A0A0J1LNV0-F1
#
_entry.id   AF-A0A0J1LNV0-F1
#
_cell.length_a   1.000
_cell.length_b   1.000
_cell.length_c   1.000
_cell.angle_alpha   90.00
_cell.angle_beta   90.00
_cell.angle_gamma   90.00
#
_symmetry.space_group_name_H-M   'P 1'
#
loop_
_entity.id
_entity.type
_entity.pdbx_description
1 polymer ?
#
loop_
_entity_poly.entity_id
_entity_poly.type
_entity_poly.pdbx_seq_one_letter_code
_entity_poly.pdbx_strand_id
1 'polypeptide(L)'
;MSPDIANLSHHWSLAIFIIGAIGLGALLLLLARFMGGRSSGHSKHEPFESGVLPVGSARLKLSVKFYLVALLFIIFEAEALFLFAYAIAVREAGWSGFIAASIFVLILLVGLIYESRMGVLNGGQGQKNKRQKEV
;
A
#
# COMPACT_ATOMS: atom_id res chain seq x y z
N MET A 1 -3.97 8.47 -41.36
CA MET A 1 -4.83 8.03 -40.25
C MET A 1 -4.80 9.16 -39.24
N SER A 2 -5.92 9.85 -39.01
CA SER A 2 -5.95 11.05 -38.17
C SER A 2 -5.54 10.71 -36.72
N PRO A 3 -4.70 11.54 -36.07
CA PRO A 3 -4.21 11.28 -34.71
C PRO A 3 -5.35 11.09 -33.68
N ASP A 4 -6.53 11.64 -33.95
CA ASP A 4 -7.74 11.47 -33.13
C ASP A 4 -8.22 10.00 -33.08
N ILE A 5 -8.14 9.28 -34.20
CA ILE A 5 -8.59 7.87 -34.30
C ILE A 5 -7.60 6.94 -33.59
N ALA A 6 -6.31 7.29 -33.58
CA ALA A 6 -5.26 6.54 -32.88
C ALA A 6 -5.34 6.70 -31.35
N ASN A 7 -5.62 7.91 -30.85
CA ASN A 7 -5.86 8.11 -29.42
C ASN A 7 -7.14 7.40 -28.97
N LEU A 8 -8.23 7.53 -29.75
CA LEU A 8 -9.49 6.85 -29.46
C LEU A 8 -9.33 5.33 -29.40
N SER A 9 -8.57 4.72 -30.32
CA SER A 9 -8.34 3.28 -30.32
C SER A 9 -7.50 2.82 -29.12
N HIS A 10 -6.52 3.61 -28.67
CA HIS A 10 -5.72 3.30 -27.49
C HIS A 10 -6.58 3.30 -26.21
N HIS A 11 -7.41 4.32 -26.00
CA HIS A 11 -8.29 4.40 -24.84
C HIS A 11 -9.32 3.27 -24.81
N TRP A 12 -9.89 2.93 -25.97
CA TRP A 12 -10.87 1.83 -26.06
C TRP A 12 -10.22 0.47 -25.83
N SER A 13 -8.99 0.26 -26.32
CA SER A 13 -8.22 -0.96 -26.06
C SER A 13 -7.93 -1.15 -24.57
N LEU A 14 -7.51 -0.08 -23.87
CA LEU A 14 -7.30 -0.12 -22.43
C LEU A 14 -8.60 -0.40 -21.66
N ALA A 15 -9.69 0.25 -22.05
CA ALA A 15 -10.99 0.04 -21.41
C ALA A 15 -11.48 -1.41 -21.55
N ILE A 16 -11.39 -1.99 -22.75
CA ILE A 16 -11.74 -3.39 -22.99
C ILE A 16 -10.84 -4.32 -22.16
N PHE A 17 -9.54 -4.05 -22.07
CA PHE A 17 -8.63 -4.87 -21.26
C PHE A 17 -9.01 -4.86 -19.78
N ILE A 18 -9.28 -3.69 -19.19
CA ILE A 18 -9.70 -3.56 -17.79
C ILE A 18 -11.03 -4.29 -17.55
N ILE A 19 -12.01 -4.09 -18.43
CA ILE A 19 -13.32 -4.77 -18.34
C ILE A 19 -13.16 -6.28 -18.47
N GLY A 20 -12.31 -6.74 -19.39
CA GLY A 20 -12.00 -8.15 -19.58
C GLY A 20 -11.34 -8.77 -18.35
N ALA A 21 -10.38 -8.08 -17.73
CA ALA A 21 -9.70 -8.54 -16.52
C ALA A 21 -10.67 -8.66 -15.33
N ILE A 22 -11.49 -7.62 -15.10
CA ILE A 22 -12.52 -7.63 -14.06
C ILE A 22 -13.56 -8.71 -14.35
N GLY A 23 -14.01 -8.81 -15.61
CA GLY A 23 -15.00 -9.78 -16.06
C GLY A 23 -14.52 -11.22 -15.89
N LEU A 24 -13.25 -11.50 -16.20
CA LEU A 24 -12.65 -12.81 -15.98
C LEU A 24 -12.57 -13.13 -14.48
N GLY A 25 -12.14 -12.19 -13.64
CA GLY A 25 -12.15 -12.37 -12.19
C GLY A 25 -13.54 -12.68 -11.64
N ALA A 26 -14.55 -11.93 -12.08
CA ALA A 26 -15.94 -12.15 -11.72
C ALA A 26 -16.45 -13.52 -12.22
N LEU A 27 -16.13 -13.89 -13.46
CA LEU A 27 -16.49 -15.18 -14.05
C LEU A 27 -15.91 -16.35 -13.23
N LEU A 28 -14.63 -16.27 -12.86
CA LEU A 28 -13.99 -17.30 -12.02
C LEU A 28 -14.64 -17.41 -10.64
N LEU A 29 -15.00 -16.28 -10.02
CA LEU A 29 -15.75 -16.29 -8.75
C LEU A 29 -17.15 -16.87 -8.90
N LEU A 30 -17.85 -16.59 -10.00
CA LEU A 30 -19.16 -17.17 -10.30
C LEU A 30 -19.09 -18.68 -10.56
N LEU A 31 -18.10 -19.12 -11.33
CA LEU A 31 -17.84 -20.54 -11.57
C LEU A 31 -17.48 -21.25 -10.27
N ALA A 32 -16.60 -20.68 -9.45
CA ALA A 32 -16.27 -21.22 -8.13
C ALA A 32 -17.51 -21.31 -7.23
N ARG A 33 -18.41 -20.33 -7.30
CA ARG A 33 -19.68 -20.32 -6.56
C ARG A 33 -20.69 -21.36 -7.07
N PHE A 34 -20.68 -21.69 -8.36
CA PHE A 34 -21.60 -22.66 -8.96
C PHE A 34 -21.08 -24.10 -8.83
N MET A 35 -19.78 -24.31 -9.04
CA MET A 35 -19.12 -25.62 -8.96
C MET A 35 -18.71 -26.00 -7.54
N GLY A 36 -18.56 -25.04 -6.63
CA GLY A 36 -18.19 -25.27 -5.24
C GLY A 36 -19.35 -25.85 -4.41
N GLY A 37 -19.07 -26.92 -3.68
CA GLY A 37 -20.02 -27.52 -2.74
C GLY A 37 -20.42 -26.54 -1.64
N ARG A 38 -21.71 -26.22 -1.54
CA ARG A 38 -22.25 -25.38 -0.47
C ARG A 38 -22.45 -26.20 0.79
N SER A 39 -21.78 -25.81 1.88
CA SER A 39 -22.00 -26.38 3.21
C SER A 39 -22.28 -25.22 4.18
N SER A 40 -23.42 -25.28 4.86
CA SER A 40 -23.95 -24.21 5.72
C SER A 40 -23.83 -24.56 7.21
N GLY A 41 -22.69 -25.09 7.64
CA GLY A 41 -22.45 -25.40 9.05
C GLY A 41 -22.20 -24.13 9.88
N HIS A 42 -22.80 -24.04 11.08
CA HIS A 42 -22.65 -22.89 11.99
C HIS A 42 -21.18 -22.52 12.24
N SER A 43 -20.32 -23.53 12.46
CA SER A 43 -18.89 -23.37 12.70
C SER A 43 -18.09 -22.81 11.52
N LYS A 44 -18.65 -22.76 10.29
CA LYS A 44 -18.00 -22.09 9.14
C LYS A 44 -18.17 -20.56 9.18
N HIS A 45 -19.11 -20.07 9.99
CA HIS A 45 -19.38 -18.64 10.15
C HIS A 45 -18.72 -18.05 11.40
N GLU A 46 -18.04 -18.87 12.20
CA GLU A 46 -17.29 -18.43 13.37
C GLU A 46 -15.82 -18.13 13.00
N PRO A 47 -15.21 -17.06 13.56
CA PRO A 47 -13.78 -16.82 13.44
C PRO A 47 -12.97 -18.01 13.95
N PHE A 48 -11.91 -18.36 13.23
CA PHE A 48 -11.01 -19.44 13.64
C PHE A 48 -10.15 -19.00 14.83
N GLU A 49 -10.32 -19.64 15.97
CA GLU A 49 -9.56 -19.34 17.21
C GLU A 49 -8.94 -20.63 17.78
N SER A 50 -8.38 -21.49 16.93
CA SER A 50 -7.73 -22.76 17.33
C SER A 50 -8.57 -23.69 18.23
N GLY A 51 -9.90 -23.58 18.17
CA GLY A 51 -10.83 -24.41 18.95
C GLY A 51 -11.30 -23.78 20.27
N VAL A 52 -10.89 -22.55 20.60
CA VAL A 52 -11.49 -21.79 21.71
C VAL A 52 -12.59 -20.86 21.22
N LEU A 53 -13.52 -20.50 22.09
CA LEU A 53 -14.53 -19.48 21.76
C LEU A 53 -13.85 -18.11 21.73
N PRO A 54 -14.14 -17.24 20.75
CA PRO A 54 -13.59 -15.90 20.70
C PRO A 54 -14.03 -15.13 21.95
N VAL A 55 -13.07 -14.74 22.78
CA VAL A 55 -13.30 -14.00 24.03
C VAL A 55 -12.77 -12.58 23.92
N GLY A 56 -13.57 -11.61 24.37
CA GLY A 56 -13.19 -10.20 24.44
C GLY A 56 -13.55 -9.38 23.20
N SER A 57 -13.01 -8.17 23.15
CA SER A 57 -13.27 -7.20 22.08
C SER A 57 -12.16 -7.28 21.02
N ALA A 58 -12.53 -7.26 19.74
CA ALA A 58 -11.58 -7.17 18.61
C ALA A 58 -10.81 -5.83 18.51
N ARG A 59 -10.86 -4.98 19.55
CA ARG A 59 -10.14 -3.70 19.60
C ARG A 59 -8.69 -3.91 20.04
N LEU A 60 -7.84 -4.22 19.07
CA LEU A 60 -6.39 -4.23 19.25
C LEU A 60 -5.86 -2.79 19.36
N LYS A 61 -5.00 -2.54 20.35
CA LYS A 61 -4.22 -1.30 20.42
C LYS A 61 -3.06 -1.39 19.43
N LEU A 62 -3.29 -0.90 18.21
CA LEU A 62 -2.23 -0.77 17.22
C LEU A 62 -1.19 0.24 17.70
N SER A 63 0.09 -0.12 17.56
CA SER A 63 1.18 0.78 17.97
C SER A 63 1.24 2.00 17.04
N VAL A 64 1.60 3.17 17.59
CA VAL A 64 1.77 4.43 16.83
C VAL A 64 2.78 4.29 15.68
N LYS A 65 3.68 3.30 15.74
CA LYS A 65 4.67 3.01 14.69
C LYS A 65 4.03 2.76 13.32
N PHE A 66 2.87 2.09 13.26
CA PHE A 66 2.18 1.85 11.99
C PHE A 66 1.68 3.14 11.36
N TYR A 67 1.23 4.10 12.18
CA TYR A 67 0.82 5.42 11.71
C TYR A 67 2.01 6.22 11.16
N LEU A 68 3.15 6.21 11.86
CA LEU A 68 4.36 6.91 11.40
C LEU A 68 4.86 6.38 10.05
N VAL A 69 4.85 5.05 9.85
CA VAL A 69 5.20 4.44 8.55
C VAL A 69 4.22 4.85 7.45
N ALA A 70 2.91 4.86 7.74
CA ALA A 70 1.90 5.30 6.76
C ALA A 70 2.05 6.79 6.40
N LEU A 71 2.31 7.64 7.39
CA LEU A 71 2.53 9.07 7.18
C LEU A 71 3.79 9.32 6.34
N LEU A 72 4.88 8.60 6.63
CA LEU A 72 6.11 8.67 5.84
C LEU A 72 5.88 8.22 4.39
N PHE A 73 5.09 7.16 4.18
CA PHE A 73 4.74 6.70 2.84
C PHE A 73 3.99 7.78 2.04
N ILE A 74 3.01 8.46 2.65
CA ILE A 74 2.25 9.54 2.00
C ILE A 74 3.16 10.70 1.58
N ILE A 75 4.07 11.12 2.47
CA ILE A 75 5.01 12.21 2.18
C ILE A 75 5.95 11.81 1.05
N PHE A 76 6.57 10.64 1.15
CA PHE A 76 7.51 10.15 0.14
C PHE A 76 6.83 9.91 -1.23
N GLU A 77 5.59 9.43 -1.24
CA GLU A 77 4.80 9.26 -2.47
C GLU A 77 4.52 10.61 -3.15
N ALA A 78 4.17 11.64 -2.37
CA ALA A 78 3.99 12.99 -2.88
C ALA A 78 5.30 13.60 -3.42
N GLU A 79 6.44 13.32 -2.77
CA GLU A 79 7.76 13.77 -3.21
C GLU A 79 8.20 13.12 -4.52
N ALA A 80 7.89 11.83 -4.71
CA ALA A 80 8.10 11.13 -5.96
C ALA A 80 7.34 11.78 -7.13
N LEU A 81 6.12 12.30 -6.91
CA LEU A 81 5.37 13.03 -7.93
C LEU A 81 6.13 14.30 -8.39
N PHE A 82 6.72 15.06 -7.47
CA PHE A 82 7.51 16.25 -7.82
C PHE A 82 8.77 15.89 -8.61
N LEU A 83 9.46 14.81 -8.23
CA LEU A 83 10.61 14.30 -8.97
C LEU A 83 10.22 13.80 -10.36
N PHE A 84 9.05 13.18 -10.51
CA PHE A 84 8.55 12.75 -11.81
C PHE A 84 8.23 13.94 -12.72
N ALA A 85 7.59 14.99 -12.20
CA ALA A 85 7.35 16.23 -12.95
C ALA A 85 8.66 16.87 -13.40
N TYR A 86 9.68 16.92 -12.53
CA TYR A 86 11.03 17.35 -12.88
C TYR A 86 11.67 16.45 -13.96
N ALA A 87 11.53 15.13 -13.84
CA ALA A 87 12.13 14.17 -14.78
C ALA A 87 11.58 14.34 -16.21
N ILE A 88 10.30 14.68 -16.37
CA ILE A 88 9.69 14.95 -17.68
C ILE A 88 10.30 16.21 -18.31
N ALA A 89 10.58 17.25 -17.51
CA ALA A 89 11.06 18.55 -17.97
C ALA A 89 12.57 18.78 -17.71
N VAL A 90 13.36 17.70 -17.56
CA VAL A 90 14.76 17.77 -17.11
C VAL A 90 15.64 18.58 -18.07
N ARG A 91 15.33 18.55 -19.37
CA ARG A 91 16.11 19.23 -20.41
C ARG A 91 15.82 20.73 -20.42
N GLU A 92 14.56 21.09 -20.22
CA GLU A 92 14.06 22.46 -20.18
C GLU A 92 14.46 23.16 -18.88
N ALA A 93 14.51 22.42 -17.77
CA ALA A 93 14.88 22.94 -16.46
C ALA A 93 16.39 23.21 -16.31
N GLY A 94 17.23 22.54 -17.11
CA GLY A 94 18.67 22.77 -17.16
C GLY A 94 19.39 22.61 -15.80
N TRP A 95 20.51 23.32 -15.63
CA TRP A 95 21.34 23.23 -14.43
C TRP A 95 20.65 23.75 -13.15
N SER A 96 19.81 24.77 -13.26
CA SER A 96 19.05 25.29 -12.11
C SER A 96 18.04 24.26 -11.60
N GLY A 97 17.33 23.59 -12.51
CA GLY A 97 16.43 22.48 -12.17
C GLY A 97 17.17 21.31 -11.51
N PHE A 98 18.35 20.96 -12.02
CA PHE A 98 19.18 19.90 -11.45
C PHE A 98 19.62 20.21 -10.01
N ILE A 99 20.06 21.44 -9.73
CA ILE A 99 20.44 21.85 -8.38
C ILE A 99 19.22 21.80 -7.45
N ALA A 100 18.08 22.33 -7.89
CA ALA A 100 16.84 22.31 -7.10
C ALA A 100 16.38 20.88 -6.79
N ALA A 101 16.38 19.98 -7.78
CA ALA A 101 16.02 18.58 -7.60
C ALA A 101 17.03 17.85 -6.69
N SER A 102 18.33 18.14 -6.81
CA SER A 102 19.36 17.56 -5.94
C SER A 102 19.18 17.96 -4.48
N ILE A 103 18.91 19.24 -4.22
CA ILE A 103 18.62 19.73 -2.87
C ILE A 103 17.34 19.08 -2.33
N PHE A 104 16.31 18.98 -3.16
CA PHE A 104 15.05 18.32 -2.80
C PHE A 104 15.29 16.88 -2.36
N VAL A 105 15.98 16.07 -3.17
CA VAL A 105 16.35 14.68 -2.83
C VAL A 105 17.17 14.61 -1.54
N LEU A 106 18.11 15.54 -1.33
CA LEU A 106 18.96 15.56 -0.15
C LEU A 106 18.14 15.80 1.13
N ILE A 107 17.12 16.67 1.08
CA ILE A 107 16.18 16.88 2.19
C ILE A 107 15.43 15.58 2.50
N LEU A 108 14.97 14.84 1.47
CA LEU A 108 14.26 13.56 1.67
C LEU A 108 15.18 12.54 2.34
N LEU A 109 16.43 12.48 1.90
CA LEU A 109 17.42 11.56 2.41
C LEU A 109 17.74 11.85 3.89
N VAL A 110 17.81 13.12 4.28
CA VAL A 110 17.96 13.52 5.70
C VAL A 110 16.75 13.08 6.52
N GLY A 111 15.52 13.33 6.03
CA GLY A 111 14.29 12.89 6.70
C GLY A 111 14.23 11.37 6.89
N LEU A 112 14.58 10.62 5.84
CA LEU A 112 14.61 9.16 5.88
C LEU A 112 15.65 8.62 6.86
N ILE A 113 16.86 9.21 6.88
CA ILE A 113 17.90 8.83 7.84
C ILE A 113 17.43 9.11 9.26
N TYR A 114 16.84 10.28 9.52
CA TYR A 114 16.35 10.65 10.86
C TYR A 114 15.33 9.63 11.39
N GLU A 115 14.30 9.31 10.60
CA GLU A 115 13.24 8.36 10.95
C GLU A 115 13.78 6.93 11.12
N SER A 116 14.74 6.53 10.28
CA SER A 116 15.43 5.24 10.40
C SER A 116 16.21 5.12 11.72
N ARG A 117 16.91 6.18 12.13
CA ARG A 117 17.65 6.23 13.40
C ARG A 117 16.74 6.28 14.63
N MET A 118 15.55 6.88 14.49
CA MET A 118 14.50 6.86 15.53
C MET A 118 13.88 5.47 15.73
N GLY A 119 14.21 4.49 14.89
CA GLY A 119 13.74 3.11 15.05
C GLY A 119 12.26 2.93 14.73
N VAL A 120 11.65 3.88 14.00
CA VAL A 120 10.27 3.78 13.51
C VAL A 120 10.14 2.61 12.53
N LEU A 121 11.19 2.37 11.74
CA LEU A 121 11.28 1.25 10.79
C LEU A 121 11.73 -0.07 11.43
N ASN A 122 12.26 -0.05 12.65
CA ASN A 122 12.66 -1.28 13.35
C ASN A 122 11.42 -1.95 13.95
N GLY A 123 10.91 -2.93 13.21
CA GLY A 123 9.81 -3.80 13.62
C GLY A 123 10.05 -4.37 15.01
N GLY A 124 9.18 -4.02 15.95
CA GLY A 124 9.03 -4.70 17.23
C GLY A 124 10.21 -4.59 18.21
N GLN A 125 10.36 -3.44 18.87
CA GLN A 125 10.86 -3.48 20.26
C GLN A 125 9.76 -4.09 21.11
N GLY A 126 9.76 -5.42 21.22
CA GLY A 126 8.96 -6.16 22.16
C GLY A 126 9.16 -5.53 23.54
N GLN A 127 8.08 -4.98 24.08
CA GLN A 127 8.03 -4.38 25.40
C GLN A 127 8.46 -5.48 26.39
N LYS A 128 9.72 -5.46 26.85
CA LYS A 128 10.22 -6.39 27.86
C LYS A 128 9.39 -6.17 29.13
N ASN A 129 8.46 -7.08 29.35
CA ASN A 129 7.49 -7.03 30.42
C ASN A 129 8.20 -7.09 31.77
N LYS A 130 8.22 -5.97 32.50
CA LYS A 130 8.47 -5.97 33.95
C LYS A 130 7.17 -6.45 34.62
N ARG A 131 7.02 -7.77 34.82
CA ARG A 131 6.16 -8.39 35.86
C ARG A 131 6.37 -9.91 35.87
N GLN A 132 7.56 -10.30 36.32
CA GLN A 132 7.87 -11.61 36.93
C GLN A 132 8.15 -11.44 38.43
N LYS A 133 7.63 -10.37 39.05
CA LYS A 133 7.67 -10.15 40.50
C LYS A 133 6.23 -10.17 41.01
N GLU A 134 5.73 -11.39 41.20
CA GLU A 134 4.67 -11.75 42.16
C GLU A 134 4.59 -13.28 42.07
N VAL A 135 5.57 -13.89 42.74
CA VAL A 135 5.50 -15.25 43.29
C VAL A 135 4.90 -15.11 44.68
#